data_AF-A0A519H4B7-F1
#
_entry.id   AF-A0A519H4B7-F1
#
_cell.length_a   1.000
_cell.length_b   1.000
_cell.length_c   1.000
_cell.angle_alpha   90.00
_cell.angle_beta   90.00
_cell.angle_gamma   90.00
#
_symmetry.space_group_name_H-M   'P 1'
#
loop_
_entity.id
_entity.type
_entity.pdbx_description
1 polymer ?
#
loop_
_entity_poly.entity_id
_entity_poly.type
_entity_poly.pdbx_seq_one_letter_code
_entity_poly.pdbx_strand_id
1 'polypeptide(L)' 'MRVLRMSLTAVGDARRLVLQRRIRWIVTGTIAYNVVEAIVAITAGTVASSAALIGFGLDSTIEVL' A
#
# COMPACT_ATOMS: atom_id res chain seq x y z
N MET A 1 -23.37 -4.60 34.36
CA MET A 1 -23.31 -4.53 32.88
C MET A 1 -22.38 -3.44 32.32
N ARG A 2 -22.28 -2.24 32.90
CA ARG A 2 -21.47 -1.12 32.34
C ARG A 2 -19.95 -1.37 32.31
N VAL A 3 -19.41 -2.07 33.32
CA VAL A 3 -17.97 -2.40 33.42
C VAL A 3 -17.53 -3.41 32.35
N LEU A 4 -18.34 -4.44 32.10
CA LEU A 4 -18.08 -5.45 31.06
C LEU A 4 -18.04 -4.81 29.65
N ARG A 5 -18.86 -3.79 29.41
CA ARG A 5 -18.86 -3.07 28.12
C ARG A 5 -17.58 -2.27 27.90
N MET A 6 -17.06 -1.64 28.96
CA MET A 6 -15.85 -0.82 28.91
C MET A 6 -14.57 -1.65 28.71
N SER A 7 -14.51 -2.85 29.29
CA SER A 7 -13.40 -3.79 29.05
C SER A 7 -13.43 -4.37 27.64
N LEU A 8 -14.61 -4.68 27.09
CA LEU A 8 -14.75 -5.15 25.70
C LEU A 8 -14.34 -4.09 24.67
N THR A 9 -14.68 -2.82 24.90
CA THR A 9 -14.24 -1.72 24.02
C THR A 9 -12.72 -1.53 24.07
N ALA A 10 -12.12 -1.58 25.27
CA ALA A 10 -10.67 -1.45 25.42
C ALA A 10 -9.88 -2.57 24.72
N VAL A 11 -10.36 -3.83 24.79
CA VAL A 11 -9.76 -4.96 24.06
C VAL A 11 -9.94 -4.79 22.54
N GLY A 12 -11.09 -4.29 22.09
CA GLY A 12 -11.36 -3.97 20.69
C GLY A 12 -10.41 -2.90 20.14
N ASP A 13 -10.19 -1.82 20.91
CA ASP A 13 -9.31 -0.72 20.52
C ASP A 13 -7.83 -1.15 20.45
N ALA A 14 -7.37 -1.95 21.42
CA ALA A 14 -6.02 -2.52 21.40
C ALA A 14 -5.78 -3.42 20.17
N ARG A 15 -6.75 -4.28 19.82
CA ARG A 15 -6.68 -5.13 18.63
C ARG A 15 -6.70 -4.31 17.34
N ARG A 16 -7.51 -3.25 17.28
CA ARG A 16 -7.58 -2.34 16.14
C ARG A 16 -6.24 -1.66 15.88
N LEU A 17 -5.55 -1.19 16.93
CA LEU A 17 -4.23 -0.58 16.80
C LEU A 17 -3.18 -1.54 16.23
N VAL A 18 -3.19 -2.80 16.65
CA VAL A 18 -2.28 -3.83 16.13
C VAL A 18 -2.56 -4.10 14.64
N LEU A 19 -3.84 -4.25 14.27
CA LEU A 19 -4.23 -4.47 12.86
C LEU A 19 -3.87 -3.28 11.98
N GLN A 20 -4.09 -2.05 12.45
CA GLN A 20 -3.69 -0.84 11.72
C GLN A 20 -2.19 -0.77 11.47
N ARG A 21 -1.36 -1.14 12.46
CA ARG A 21 0.10 -1.20 12.27
C ARG A 21 0.50 -2.25 11.23
N ARG A 22 -0.13 -3.43 11.26
CA ARG A 22 0.14 -4.50 10.28
C ARG A 22 -0.27 -4.09 8.86
N ILE A 23 -1.48 -3.56 8.71
CA ILE A 23 -1.97 -3.07 7.42
C ILE A 23 -1.05 -1.97 6.89
N ARG A 24 -0.60 -1.05 7.75
CA ARG A 24 0.33 0.00 7.33
C ARG A 24 1.61 -0.58 6.73
N TRP A 25 2.21 -1.60 7.35
CA TRP A 25 3.39 -2.26 6.79
C TRP A 25 3.12 -2.96 5.45
N ILE A 26 1.98 -3.65 5.33
CA ILE A 26 1.58 -4.30 4.08
C ILE A 26 1.40 -3.25 2.98
N VAL A 27 0.60 -2.22 3.24
CA VAL A 27 0.33 -1.13 2.30
C VAL A 27 1.63 -0.46 1.89
N THR A 28 2.48 -0.05 2.84
CA THR A 28 3.78 0.56 2.52
C THR A 28 4.66 -0.35 1.67
N GLY A 29 4.66 -1.66 1.91
CA GLY A 29 5.35 -2.63 1.05
C GLY A 29 4.81 -2.64 -0.38
N THR A 30 3.49 -2.67 -0.55
CA THR A 30 2.84 -2.60 -1.87
C THR A 30 3.15 -1.30 -2.60
N ILE A 31 3.07 -0.14 -1.90
CA ILE A 31 3.46 1.17 -2.47
C ILE A 31 4.90 1.11 -2.99
N ALA A 32 5.83 0.61 -2.17
CA ALA A 32 7.24 0.56 -2.53
C ALA A 32 7.49 -0.34 -3.76
N TYR A 33 6.81 -1.49 -3.83
CA TYR A 33 6.89 -2.37 -5.00
C TYR A 33 6.41 -1.68 -6.28
N ASN A 34 5.25 -1.02 -6.23
CA ASN A 34 4.71 -0.32 -7.40
C ASN A 34 5.60 0.85 -7.85
N VAL A 35 6.24 1.56 -6.91
CA VAL A 35 7.25 2.58 -7.24
C VAL A 35 8.46 1.97 -7.96
N VAL A 36 8.96 0.81 -7.50
CA VAL A 36 10.07 0.11 -8.16
C VAL A 36 9.66 -0.31 -9.57
N GLU A 37 8.47 -0.85 -9.74
CA GLU A 37 7.94 -1.23 -11.06
C GLU A 37 7.84 -0.02 -11.99
N ALA A 38 7.32 1.11 -11.51
CA ALA A 38 7.25 2.36 -12.27
C ALA A 38 8.63 2.81 -12.76
N ILE A 39 9.64 2.81 -11.87
CA ILE A 39 11.01 3.18 -12.22
C ILE A 39 11.56 2.26 -13.32
N VAL A 40 11.39 0.95 -13.16
CA VAL A 40 11.87 -0.05 -14.13
C VAL A 40 11.17 0.12 -15.48
N ALA A 41 9.84 0.23 -15.48
CA ALA A 41 9.02 0.37 -16.69
C ALA A 41 9.32 1.66 -17.46
N ILE A 42 9.46 2.80 -16.76
CA ILE A 42 9.81 4.08 -17.39
C ILE A 42 11.23 4.02 -17.97
N THR A 43 12.19 3.47 -17.22
CA THR A 43 13.58 3.35 -17.68
C THR A 43 13.66 2.46 -18.92
N ALA A 44 13.09 1.27 -18.86
CA ALA A 44 13.05 0.34 -19.98
C ALA A 44 12.26 0.91 -21.18
N GLY A 45 11.17 1.64 -20.90
CA GLY A 45 10.33 2.24 -21.92
C GLY A 45 11.03 3.36 -22.66
N THR A 46 11.82 4.15 -21.95
CA THR A 46 12.67 5.19 -22.54
C THR A 46 13.76 4.59 -23.41
N VAL A 47 14.45 3.55 -22.91
CA VAL A 47 15.49 2.82 -23.68
C VAL A 47 14.90 2.19 -24.94
N ALA A 48 13.69 1.62 -24.86
CA ALA A 48 13.01 0.98 -25.97
C ALA A 48 12.20 1.95 -26.85
N SER A 49 12.15 3.25 -26.53
CA SER A 49 11.24 4.24 -27.15
C SER A 49 9.77 3.77 -27.21
N SER A 50 9.32 3.07 -26.16
CA SER A 50 7.98 2.48 -26.07
C SER A 50 7.06 3.32 -25.17
N ALA A 51 6.14 4.06 -25.78
CA ALA A 51 5.13 4.82 -25.07
C ALA A 51 4.21 3.92 -24.21
N ALA A 52 3.95 2.69 -24.65
CA ALA A 52 3.14 1.73 -23.91
C ALA A 52 3.80 1.33 -22.57
N LEU A 53 5.11 1.10 -22.58
CA LEU A 53 5.83 0.70 -21.37
C LEU A 53 5.98 1.87 -20.38
N ILE A 54 6.16 3.09 -20.91
CA ILE A 54 6.13 4.31 -20.09
C ILE A 54 4.74 4.49 -19.47
N GLY A 55 3.66 4.33 -20.25
CA GLY A 55 2.28 4.41 -19.77
C GLY A 55 1.97 3.36 -18.70
N PHE A 56 2.41 2.11 -18.89
CA PHE A 56 2.30 1.04 -17.90
C PHE A 56 3.00 1.41 -16.57
N GLY A 57 4.20 1.96 -16.63
CA GLY A 57 4.92 2.42 -15.43
C GLY A 57 4.27 3.62 -14.73
N LEU A 58 3.59 4.49 -15.46
CA LEU A 58 2.84 5.60 -14.87
C LEU A 58 1.56 5.11 -14.20
N ASP A 59 0.85 4.18 -14.83
CA ASP A 59 -0.40 3.61 -14.32
C ASP A 59 -0.19 2.84 -13.01
N SER A 60 0.93 2.13 -12.87
CA SER A 60 1.24 1.39 -11.63
C SER A 60 1.39 2.30 -10.39
N THR A 61 1.68 3.60 -10.57
CA THR A 61 1.70 4.57 -9.46
C THR A 61 0.31 4.89 -8.91
N ILE A 62 -0.74 4.70 -9.72
CA ILE A 62 -2.12 4.98 -9.36
C ILE A 62 -2.77 3.77 -8.69
N GLU A 63 -2.36 2.54 -9.02
CA GLU A 63 -2.87 1.29 -8.42
C GLU A 63 -2.66 1.17 -6.89
N VAL A 64 -1.97 2.14 -6.28
CA VAL A 64 -1.68 2.21 -4.85
C VAL A 64 -2.73 3.01 -4.04
N LEU A 65 -3.49 3.90 -4.69
CA LEU A 65 -4.43 4.84 -4.04
C LEU A 65 -5.81 4.22 -3.80
#